data_AF-A0A4Q3GAA3-F1
#
_entry.id   AF-A0A4Q3GAA3-F1
#
_cell.length_a   1.000
_cell.length_b   1.000
_cell.length_c   1.000
_cell.angle_alpha   90.00
_cell.angle_beta   90.00
_cell.angle_gamma   90.00
#
_symmetry.space_group_name_H-M   'P 1'
#
loop_
_entity.id
_entity.type
_entity.pdbx_description
1 polymer ?
#
loop_
_entity_poly.entity_id
_entity_poly.type
_entity_poly.pdbx_seq_one_letter_code
_entity_poly.pdbx_strand_id
1 'polypeptide(L)'
;MRDGNLLPGAFLVGFASPQQHVTAGRAERQILELQPCELAAPKCARKCGDVALMMMEYLASNGASNLTYLSGRRADGDDGYHAWCVVDGVAVDLTGNQFDEGRPAVFVGSAWDPWLATWSDRNPPLRYSDPGFASFAAPSLAMGYARIVEALNARRTSLR
;
A
#
# COMPACT_ATOMS: atom_id res chain seq x y z
N MET A 1 35.31 50.50 -9.51
CA MET A 1 36.21 49.53 -10.17
C MET A 1 35.57 48.15 -10.07
N ARG A 2 35.18 47.63 -11.24
CA ARG A 2 35.18 46.23 -11.71
C ARG A 2 34.61 45.15 -10.78
N ASP A 3 33.44 44.58 -11.08
CA ASP A 3 33.11 43.61 -12.15
C ASP A 3 33.36 42.15 -11.71
N GLY A 4 32.30 41.33 -11.81
CA GLY A 4 32.32 39.90 -11.51
C GLY A 4 30.99 39.18 -11.81
N ASN A 5 30.56 39.26 -13.07
CA ASN A 5 29.68 38.33 -13.82
C ASN A 5 29.89 36.82 -13.45
N LEU A 6 29.02 35.82 -13.64
CA LEU A 6 27.68 35.60 -14.22
C LEU A 6 27.28 34.10 -13.94
N LEU A 7 26.01 33.87 -13.54
CA LEU A 7 25.08 32.75 -13.92
C LEU A 7 25.37 31.27 -13.50
N PRO A 8 24.47 30.29 -13.77
CA PRO A 8 23.13 30.07 -13.19
C PRO A 8 22.88 28.59 -12.77
N GLY A 9 21.85 28.32 -11.94
CA GLY A 9 21.19 27.00 -11.91
C GLY A 9 21.29 26.18 -10.61
N ALA A 10 20.28 25.31 -10.45
CA ALA A 10 20.08 24.29 -9.41
C ALA A 10 19.46 24.76 -8.07
N PHE A 11 18.12 24.85 -8.03
CA PHE A 11 17.38 24.55 -6.80
C PHE A 11 17.21 23.03 -6.70
N LEU A 12 18.17 22.38 -6.07
CA LEU A 12 18.01 21.06 -5.47
C LEU A 12 17.22 21.25 -4.16
N VAL A 13 15.95 20.85 -4.13
CA VAL A 13 15.28 20.60 -2.84
C VAL A 13 15.58 19.15 -2.48
N GLY A 14 16.42 18.99 -1.46
CA GLY A 14 17.12 17.76 -1.13
C GLY A 14 16.19 16.61 -0.71
N PHE A 15 16.52 15.43 -1.23
CA PHE A 15 16.32 14.19 -0.50
C PHE A 15 17.31 14.17 0.68
N ALA A 16 16.80 14.11 1.90
CA ALA A 16 17.60 13.79 3.07
C ALA A 16 17.22 12.40 3.59
N SER A 17 18.23 11.54 3.64
CA SER A 17 18.31 10.21 4.23
C SER A 17 19.80 10.02 4.57
N PRO A 18 20.25 9.14 5.50
CA PRO A 18 19.57 8.35 6.54
C PRO A 18 20.28 8.50 7.92
N GLN A 19 19.87 7.66 8.90
CA GLN A 19 20.62 7.19 10.08
C GLN A 19 20.34 7.89 11.42
N GLN A 20 19.60 7.20 12.28
CA GLN A 20 20.05 7.01 13.67
C GLN A 20 19.87 5.54 14.06
N HIS A 21 21.00 4.93 14.42
CA HIS A 21 21.15 3.58 14.92
C HIS A 21 20.52 3.45 16.33
N VAL A 22 19.74 2.41 16.56
CA VAL A 22 19.46 1.90 17.91
C VAL A 22 19.76 0.41 17.92
N THR A 23 20.55 0.02 18.91
CA THR A 23 21.15 -1.30 19.16
C THR A 23 20.10 -2.42 19.25
N ALA A 24 20.32 -3.47 18.46
CA ALA A 24 19.54 -4.69 18.44
C ALA A 24 19.64 -5.46 19.77
N GLY A 25 18.49 -5.67 20.41
CA GLY A 25 18.32 -6.51 21.59
C GLY A 25 17.15 -7.48 21.40
N ARG A 26 17.45 -8.69 20.93
CA ARG A 26 16.67 -9.94 21.12
C ARG A 26 15.13 -9.87 20.97
N ALA A 27 14.60 -9.20 19.94
CA ALA A 27 13.21 -9.32 19.51
C ALA A 27 13.01 -9.53 17.99
N GLU A 28 14.09 -9.58 17.20
CA GLU A 28 14.04 -9.55 15.72
C GLU A 28 13.69 -10.88 15.03
N ARG A 29 13.49 -11.99 15.77
CA ARG A 29 13.32 -13.31 15.12
C ARG A 29 11.92 -13.65 14.62
N GLN A 30 10.92 -12.79 14.82
CA GLN A 30 9.53 -13.13 14.45
C GLN A 30 8.93 -12.27 13.32
N ILE A 31 9.64 -11.23 12.87
CA ILE A 31 9.17 -10.35 11.78
C ILE A 31 9.69 -10.82 10.40
N LEU A 32 10.72 -11.66 10.38
CA LEU A 32 11.40 -12.14 9.17
C LEU A 32 10.65 -13.24 8.37
N GLU A 33 9.45 -13.66 8.81
CA GLU A 33 8.63 -14.65 8.10
C GLU A 33 7.40 -14.09 7.39
N LEU A 34 7.19 -12.76 7.39
CA LEU A 34 6.29 -12.16 6.40
C LEU A 34 7.03 -12.05 5.08
N GLN A 35 7.14 -13.19 4.40
CA GLN A 35 7.61 -13.27 3.02
C GLN A 35 6.76 -12.30 2.19
N PRO A 36 7.32 -11.19 1.68
CA PRO A 36 6.66 -10.47 0.60
C PRO A 36 6.61 -11.48 -0.53
N CYS A 37 5.42 -11.96 -0.93
CA CYS A 37 5.26 -13.07 -1.88
C CYS A 37 6.29 -12.99 -3.03
N GLU A 38 7.41 -13.70 -2.86
CA GLU A 38 8.51 -13.71 -3.80
C GLU A 38 8.12 -14.68 -4.91
N LEU A 39 8.45 -14.30 -6.14
CA LEU A 39 8.41 -15.11 -7.36
C LEU A 39 7.07 -15.14 -8.12
N ALA A 40 6.94 -14.16 -9.03
CA ALA A 40 6.50 -14.34 -10.40
C ALA A 40 5.32 -15.29 -10.68
N ALA A 41 4.08 -14.76 -10.65
CA ALA A 41 2.99 -15.26 -11.49
C ALA A 41 2.22 -14.09 -12.15
N PRO A 42 1.91 -14.12 -13.47
CA PRO A 42 1.54 -12.92 -14.22
C PRO A 42 0.06 -12.49 -14.17
N LYS A 43 -0.83 -13.10 -13.37
CA LYS A 43 -2.29 -12.88 -13.56
C LYS A 43 -3.14 -12.41 -12.38
N CYS A 44 -2.77 -12.60 -11.12
CA CYS A 44 -3.56 -12.10 -9.99
C CYS A 44 -2.72 -12.28 -8.72
N ALA A 45 -2.45 -11.23 -7.93
CA ALA A 45 -2.02 -11.40 -6.52
C ALA A 45 -1.70 -10.10 -5.72
N ARG A 46 -1.63 -8.88 -6.32
CA ARG A 46 -1.13 -7.69 -5.56
C ARG A 46 -1.88 -6.36 -5.69
N LYS A 47 -2.80 -6.20 -6.67
CA LYS A 47 -3.40 -4.89 -6.97
C LYS A 47 -4.28 -4.34 -5.83
N CYS A 48 -5.12 -5.18 -5.23
CA CYS A 48 -5.95 -4.79 -4.08
C CYS A 48 -5.11 -4.45 -2.84
N GLY A 49 -4.01 -5.18 -2.61
CA GLY A 49 -3.05 -4.87 -1.53
C GLY A 49 -2.39 -3.51 -1.71
N ASP A 50 -1.88 -3.22 -2.91
CA ASP A 50 -1.28 -1.92 -3.24
C ASP A 50 -2.30 -0.78 -3.03
N VAL A 51 -3.54 -0.96 -3.52
CA VAL A 51 -4.61 0.04 -3.41
C VAL A 51 -5.04 0.24 -1.95
N ALA A 52 -5.15 -0.82 -1.15
CA ALA A 52 -5.46 -0.72 0.27
C ALA A 52 -4.38 0.04 1.04
N LEU A 53 -3.09 -0.22 0.75
CA LEU A 53 -1.97 0.51 1.36
C LEU A 53 -1.95 1.98 0.95
N MET A 54 -2.17 2.28 -0.33
CA MET A 54 -2.30 3.66 -0.80
C MET A 54 -3.48 4.39 -0.15
N MET A 55 -4.60 3.70 0.06
CA MET A 55 -5.75 4.24 0.78
C MET A 55 -5.40 4.54 2.25
N MET A 56 -4.68 3.63 2.92
CA MET A 56 -4.22 3.86 4.30
C MET A 56 -3.29 5.07 4.38
N GLU A 57 -2.33 5.22 3.47
CA GLU A 57 -1.44 6.38 3.39
C GLU A 57 -2.23 7.68 3.18
N TYR A 58 -3.20 7.66 2.27
CA TYR A 58 -4.08 8.80 2.03
C TYR A 58 -4.90 9.17 3.28
N LEU A 59 -5.54 8.20 3.94
CA LEU A 59 -6.34 8.47 5.14
C LEU A 59 -5.46 8.96 6.30
N ALA A 60 -4.29 8.35 6.51
CA ALA A 60 -3.34 8.77 7.54
C ALA A 60 -2.86 10.22 7.32
N SER A 61 -2.50 10.57 6.08
CA SER A 61 -2.09 11.95 5.73
C SER A 61 -3.22 12.97 5.86
N ASN A 62 -4.48 12.52 5.89
CA ASN A 62 -5.66 13.36 6.16
C ASN A 62 -6.12 13.30 7.63
N GLY A 63 -5.31 12.75 8.53
CA GLY A 63 -5.55 12.77 9.97
C GLY A 63 -6.36 11.60 10.52
N ALA A 64 -6.65 10.57 9.72
CA ALA A 64 -7.25 9.34 10.23
C ALA A 64 -6.26 8.55 11.09
N SER A 65 -6.78 7.96 12.16
CA SER A 65 -6.05 7.04 13.05
C SER A 65 -6.69 5.64 13.03
N ASN A 66 -6.14 4.68 13.78
CA ASN A 66 -6.67 3.31 13.90
C ASN A 66 -6.82 2.55 12.57
N LEU A 67 -5.95 2.86 11.62
CA LEU A 67 -5.90 2.22 10.32
C LEU A 67 -5.31 0.82 10.44
N THR A 68 -6.00 -0.16 9.87
CA THR A 68 -5.60 -1.56 9.85
C THR A 68 -5.65 -2.10 8.43
N TYR A 69 -4.53 -2.64 7.98
CA TYR A 69 -4.46 -3.45 6.78
C TYR A 69 -5.00 -4.84 7.12
N LEU A 70 -6.11 -5.20 6.49
CA LEU A 70 -6.68 -6.53 6.58
C LEU A 70 -6.47 -7.24 5.24
N SER A 71 -6.09 -8.51 5.25
CA SER A 71 -6.05 -9.33 4.04
C SER A 71 -6.40 -10.78 4.31
N GLY A 72 -6.85 -11.48 3.29
CA GLY A 72 -7.23 -12.89 3.37
C GLY A 72 -7.15 -13.58 2.02
N ARG A 73 -7.31 -14.91 2.05
CA ARG A 73 -7.41 -15.75 0.87
C ARG A 73 -8.78 -16.41 0.80
N ARG A 74 -9.22 -16.86 -0.38
CA ARG A 74 -10.44 -17.68 -0.45
C ARG A 74 -10.15 -19.13 -0.04
N ALA A 75 -11.14 -19.78 0.55
CA ALA A 75 -11.04 -21.17 1.02
C ALA A 75 -11.14 -22.21 -0.10
N ASP A 76 -11.70 -21.82 -1.25
CA ASP A 76 -12.03 -22.68 -2.39
C ASP A 76 -10.85 -22.97 -3.33
N GLY A 77 -9.64 -22.54 -2.98
CA GLY A 77 -8.39 -23.08 -3.54
C GLY A 77 -7.91 -22.46 -4.86
N ASP A 78 -8.66 -21.54 -5.47
CA ASP A 78 -8.22 -20.81 -6.66
C ASP A 78 -7.88 -19.35 -6.29
N ASP A 79 -6.59 -19.07 -6.04
CA ASP A 79 -5.86 -17.79 -6.17
C ASP A 79 -6.52 -16.45 -5.72
N GLY A 80 -7.62 -16.48 -4.98
CA GLY A 80 -8.30 -15.27 -4.52
C GLY A 80 -7.55 -14.69 -3.34
N TYR A 81 -6.68 -13.71 -3.57
CA TYR A 81 -6.15 -12.83 -2.53
C TYR A 81 -6.90 -11.49 -2.54
N HIS A 82 -7.26 -11.00 -1.36
CA HIS A 82 -7.87 -9.68 -1.22
C HIS A 82 -7.40 -8.95 0.03
N ALA A 83 -7.46 -7.63 -0.04
CA ALA A 83 -7.00 -6.74 1.01
C ALA A 83 -7.93 -5.53 1.12
N TRP A 84 -8.08 -5.05 2.35
CA TRP A 84 -8.96 -3.95 2.73
C TRP A 84 -8.20 -2.97 3.62
N CYS A 85 -8.58 -1.70 3.52
CA CYS A 85 -8.25 -0.70 4.54
C CYS A 85 -9.40 -0.67 5.55
N VAL A 86 -9.12 -0.95 6.82
CA VAL A 86 -10.09 -0.82 7.90
C VAL A 86 -9.75 0.40 8.75
N VAL A 87 -10.72 1.28 8.95
CA VAL A 87 -10.60 2.49 9.79
C VAL A 87 -11.76 2.52 10.78
N ASP A 88 -11.48 2.52 12.09
CA ASP A 88 -12.49 2.54 13.15
C ASP A 88 -13.64 1.51 12.96
N GLY A 89 -13.31 0.32 12.48
CA GLY A 89 -14.28 -0.75 12.22
C GLY A 89 -15.07 -0.63 10.91
N VAL A 90 -14.75 0.36 10.07
CA VAL A 90 -15.27 0.53 8.71
C VAL A 90 -14.26 -0.03 7.71
N ALA A 91 -14.68 -1.00 6.90
CA ALA A 91 -13.92 -1.50 5.78
C ALA A 91 -14.12 -0.62 4.54
N VAL A 92 -13.01 -0.22 3.93
CA VAL A 92 -12.93 0.57 2.70
C VAL A 92 -12.15 -0.24 1.66
N ASP A 93 -12.76 -0.41 0.49
CA ASP A 93 -12.23 -1.23 -0.59
C ASP A 93 -12.57 -0.64 -1.95
N LEU A 94 -11.55 -0.20 -2.67
CA LEU A 94 -11.65 0.39 -4.01
C LEU A 94 -11.48 -0.64 -5.13
N THR A 95 -11.43 -1.91 -4.74
CA THR A 95 -11.24 -3.06 -5.63
C THR A 95 -12.30 -4.12 -5.35
N GLY A 96 -13.46 -3.73 -4.79
CA GLY A 96 -14.48 -4.67 -4.32
C GLY A 96 -15.07 -5.52 -5.43
N ASN A 97 -15.05 -5.00 -6.66
CA ASN A 97 -15.47 -5.70 -7.87
C ASN A 97 -14.32 -6.45 -8.59
N GLN A 98 -13.17 -6.67 -7.94
CA GLN A 98 -12.08 -7.43 -8.58
C GLN A 98 -12.47 -8.90 -8.86
N PHE A 99 -13.53 -9.38 -8.20
CA PHE A 99 -14.16 -10.66 -8.44
C PHE A 99 -15.55 -10.46 -9.05
N ASP A 100 -15.95 -11.38 -9.92
CA ASP A 100 -17.26 -11.36 -10.59
C ASP A 100 -18.37 -11.87 -9.67
N GLU A 101 -18.59 -11.14 -8.56
CA GLU A 101 -19.52 -11.52 -7.48
C GLU A 101 -20.60 -10.45 -7.21
N GLY A 102 -20.78 -9.51 -8.14
CA GLY A 102 -21.78 -8.44 -8.01
C GLY A 102 -21.47 -7.40 -6.93
N ARG A 103 -20.23 -7.36 -6.43
CA ARG A 103 -19.76 -6.35 -5.48
C ARG A 103 -19.56 -4.99 -6.16
N PRO A 104 -19.80 -3.87 -5.47
CA PRO A 104 -19.53 -2.55 -6.04
C PRO A 104 -18.02 -2.33 -6.20
N ALA A 105 -17.63 -1.52 -7.19
CA ALA A 105 -16.22 -1.17 -7.41
C ALA A 105 -15.61 -0.46 -6.19
N VAL A 106 -16.41 0.37 -5.52
CA VAL A 106 -16.07 1.00 -4.24
C VAL A 106 -17.04 0.50 -3.19
N PHE A 107 -16.50 -0.16 -2.18
CA PHE A 107 -17.23 -0.59 -1.01
C PHE A 107 -16.77 0.21 0.21
N VAL A 108 -17.75 0.72 0.95
CA VAL A 108 -17.55 1.31 2.28
C VAL A 108 -18.64 0.73 3.17
N GLY A 109 -18.24 0.00 4.21
CA GLY A 109 -19.19 -0.71 5.04
C GLY A 109 -18.58 -1.26 6.32
N SER A 110 -19.35 -2.06 7.04
CA SER A 110 -18.89 -2.66 8.28
C SER A 110 -17.71 -3.62 8.04
N ALA A 111 -16.70 -3.61 8.91
CA ALA A 111 -15.66 -4.65 8.93
C ALA A 111 -16.19 -6.04 9.30
N TRP A 112 -17.46 -6.13 9.70
CA TRP A 112 -18.22 -7.35 9.96
C TRP A 112 -19.12 -7.77 8.79
N ASP A 113 -18.96 -7.14 7.62
CA ASP A 113 -19.70 -7.53 6.42
C ASP A 113 -19.53 -9.04 6.14
N PRO A 114 -20.62 -9.79 5.89
CA PRO A 114 -20.55 -11.24 5.70
C PRO A 114 -19.61 -11.67 4.57
N TRP A 115 -19.41 -10.84 3.54
CA TRP A 115 -18.46 -11.12 2.47
C TRP A 115 -17.02 -11.08 2.97
N LEU A 116 -16.66 -10.22 3.93
CA LEU A 116 -15.33 -10.29 4.55
C LEU A 116 -15.13 -11.62 5.30
N ALA A 117 -16.21 -12.21 5.84
CA ALA A 117 -16.16 -13.50 6.55
C ALA A 117 -15.94 -14.71 5.63
N THR A 118 -16.11 -14.58 4.31
CA THR A 118 -15.88 -15.67 3.35
C THR A 118 -14.40 -15.89 3.02
N TRP A 119 -13.51 -15.00 3.48
CA TRP A 119 -12.07 -15.09 3.27
C TRP A 119 -11.41 -15.87 4.42
N SER A 120 -10.88 -17.06 4.12
CA SER A 120 -10.07 -17.88 5.00
C SER A 120 -8.62 -17.38 5.08
N ASP A 121 -7.82 -17.93 6.00
CA ASP A 121 -6.40 -17.59 6.17
C ASP A 121 -6.14 -16.09 6.22
N ARG A 122 -6.89 -15.40 7.06
CA ARG A 122 -6.65 -13.98 7.32
C ARG A 122 -5.24 -13.83 7.86
N ASN A 123 -4.41 -13.09 7.15
CA ASN A 123 -3.13 -12.67 7.70
C ASN A 123 -3.42 -11.86 8.98
N PRO A 124 -2.54 -11.93 9.99
CA PRO A 124 -2.65 -11.07 11.15
C PRO A 124 -2.84 -9.61 10.70
N PRO A 125 -3.83 -8.89 11.26
CA PRO A 125 -4.05 -7.50 10.89
C PRO A 125 -2.80 -6.69 11.18
N LEU A 126 -2.36 -5.88 10.21
CA LEU A 126 -1.22 -4.99 10.37
C LEU A 126 -1.73 -3.57 10.60
N ARG A 127 -1.42 -2.98 11.75
CA ARG A 127 -1.83 -1.61 12.03
C ARG A 127 -0.84 -0.65 11.42
N TYR A 128 -1.34 0.49 10.93
CA TYR A 128 -0.50 1.56 10.41
C TYR A 128 0.54 2.05 11.43
N SER A 129 0.21 1.97 12.73
CA SER A 129 1.09 2.33 13.84
C SER A 129 2.12 1.26 14.23
N ASP A 130 2.08 0.07 13.63
CA ASP A 130 2.97 -1.02 14.06
C ASP A 130 4.43 -0.72 13.62
N PRO A 131 5.45 -1.01 14.48
CA PRO A 131 6.86 -0.72 14.20
C PRO A 131 7.49 -1.35 12.93
N GLY A 132 6.74 -2.14 12.16
CA GLY A 132 7.17 -2.71 10.87
C GLY A 132 6.31 -2.29 9.67
N PHE A 133 5.24 -1.52 9.88
CA PHE A 133 4.28 -1.21 8.82
C PHE A 133 4.92 -0.40 7.68
N ALA A 134 5.73 0.62 8.02
CA ALA A 134 6.39 1.45 7.00
C ALA A 134 7.29 0.61 6.08
N SER A 135 8.09 -0.29 6.65
CA SER A 135 8.95 -1.19 5.89
C SER A 135 8.16 -2.18 5.03
N PHE A 136 7.04 -2.69 5.56
CA PHE A 136 6.11 -3.55 4.83
C PHE A 136 5.46 -2.83 3.64
N ALA A 137 5.00 -1.58 3.84
CA ALA A 137 4.22 -0.84 2.85
C ALA A 137 5.08 -0.18 1.76
N ALA A 138 6.33 0.21 2.06
CA ALA A 138 7.16 1.01 1.18
C ALA A 138 7.33 0.46 -0.24
N PRO A 139 7.60 -0.84 -0.47
CA PRO A 139 7.74 -1.39 -1.83
C PRO A 139 6.45 -1.28 -2.64
N SER A 140 5.31 -1.59 -2.02
CA SER A 140 3.98 -1.55 -2.65
C SER A 140 3.56 -0.12 -2.98
N LEU A 141 3.78 0.82 -2.06
CA LEU A 141 3.52 2.26 -2.30
C LEU A 141 4.38 2.79 -3.45
N ALA A 142 5.69 2.50 -3.45
CA ALA A 142 6.58 2.93 -4.52
C ALA A 142 6.14 2.41 -5.90
N MET A 143 5.78 1.12 -5.98
CA MET A 143 5.29 0.50 -7.21
C MET A 143 3.94 1.06 -7.64
N GLY A 144 3.01 1.27 -6.72
CA GLY A 144 1.69 1.84 -6.99
C GLY A 144 1.78 3.25 -7.58
N TYR A 145 2.56 4.13 -6.93
CA TYR A 145 2.76 5.50 -7.42
C TYR A 145 3.51 5.54 -8.76
N ALA A 146 4.53 4.70 -8.96
CA ALA A 146 5.25 4.64 -10.23
C ALA A 146 4.31 4.31 -11.41
N ARG A 147 3.43 3.31 -11.24
CA ARG A 147 2.44 2.94 -12.27
C ARG A 147 1.47 4.06 -12.60
N ILE A 148 1.04 4.83 -11.58
CA ILE A 148 0.17 5.99 -11.80
C ILE A 148 0.90 7.05 -12.62
N VAL A 149 2.15 7.37 -12.27
CA VAL A 149 2.97 8.35 -12.99
C VAL A 149 3.19 7.93 -14.44
N GLU A 150 3.53 6.66 -14.68
CA GLU A 150 3.68 6.10 -16.03
C GLU A 150 2.39 6.25 -16.86
N ALA A 151 1.24 5.87 -16.30
CA ALA A 151 -0.06 5.99 -16.98
C ALA A 151 -0.42 7.44 -17.31
N LEU A 152 -0.17 8.37 -16.37
CA LEU A 152 -0.41 9.80 -16.59
C LEU A 152 0.49 10.37 -17.70
N ASN A 153 1.75 9.96 -17.73
CA ASN A 153 2.68 10.40 -18.76
C ASN A 153 2.32 9.85 -20.15
N ALA A 154 1.93 8.57 -20.23
CA ALA A 154 1.47 7.97 -21.48
C ALA A 154 0.25 8.71 -22.05
N ARG A 155 -0.73 9.05 -21.21
CA ARG A 155 -1.92 9.81 -21.62
C ARG A 155 -1.61 11.24 -22.09
N ARG A 156 -0.60 11.88 -21.51
CA ARG A 156 -0.16 13.23 -21.94
C ARG A 156 0.50 13.20 -23.32
N THR A 157 1.24 12.14 -23.63
CA THR A 157 1.88 11.95 -24.94
C THR A 157 0.88 11.57 -26.02
N SER A 158 -0.17 10.79 -25.71
CA SER A 158 -1.20 10.41 -26.69
C SER A 158 -2.18 11.53 -27.06
N LEU A 159 -2.12 12.67 -26.37
CA LEU A 159 -2.96 13.85 -26.62
C LEU A 159 -2.20 14.97 -27.37
N ARG A 160 -0.95 14.72 -27.78
CA ARG A 160 -0.14 15.59 -28.63
C ARG A 160 -0.07 15.03 -30.05
#